data_AF-A0A7S2CXC6-F1
#
_entry.id   AF-A0A7S2CXC6-F1
#
_cell.length_a   1.000
_cell.length_b   1.000
_cell.length_c   1.000
_cell.angle_alpha   90.00
_cell.angle_beta   90.00
_cell.angle_gamma   90.00
#
_symmetry.space_group_name_H-M   'P 1'
#
loop_
_entity.id
_entity.type
_entity.pdbx_description
1 polymer ?
#
loop_
_entity_poly.entity_id
_entity_poly.type
_entity_poly.pdbx_seq_one_letter_code
_entity_poly.pdbx_strand_id
1 'polypeptide(L)'
;ASCWTSGGTSGGRNHIHFSRWEPGDKRVISGMRGNCEIAIYVDLKRALEDGLPFFLSANEVILTPGRDGAVPPDYILRVRDLESGELLDFGKERNEQIG
;
A
#
# COMPACT_ATOMS: atom_id res chain seq x y z
N ALA A 1 -2.89 -0.95 -5.50
CA ALA A 1 -2.70 -2.02 -4.50
C ALA A 1 -1.23 -2.10 -4.08
N SER A 2 -0.93 -2.40 -2.82
CA SER A 2 0.44 -2.74 -2.38
C SER A 2 0.58 -4.25 -2.22
N CYS A 3 1.40 -4.86 -3.06
CA CYS A 3 2.05 -6.12 -2.74
C CYS A 3 3.50 -6.05 -3.22
N TRP A 4 4.36 -5.59 -2.33
CA TRP A 4 5.80 -5.49 -2.55
C TRP A 4 6.47 -5.98 -1.29
N THR A 5 7.12 -7.14 -1.37
CA THR A 5 8.12 -7.49 -0.36
C THR A 5 9.29 -6.53 -0.55
N SER A 6 9.67 -5.82 0.50
CA SER A 6 10.98 -5.20 0.56
C SER A 6 12.05 -6.27 0.28
N GLY A 7 12.68 -6.18 -0.88
CA GLY A 7 13.67 -7.16 -1.32
C GLY A 7 14.59 -6.56 -2.37
N GLY A 8 15.71 -5.99 -1.93
CA GLY A 8 16.78 -5.50 -2.79
C GLY A 8 18.00 -5.12 -1.97
N THR A 9 19.01 -5.98 -2.01
CA THR A 9 20.30 -5.87 -1.32
C THR A 9 21.06 -4.59 -1.66
N SER A 10 21.85 -4.13 -0.69
CA SER A 10 22.75 -2.95 -0.68
C SER A 10 22.09 -1.57 -0.51
N GLY A 11 22.21 -1.05 0.72
CA GLY A 11 22.10 0.38 1.05
C GLY A 11 20.69 0.97 1.15
N GLY A 12 20.09 0.91 2.34
CA GLY A 12 19.16 1.94 2.86
C GLY A 12 17.86 2.23 2.10
N ARG A 13 16.93 1.28 2.03
CA ARG A 13 15.57 1.56 1.52
C ARG A 13 14.49 1.08 2.51
N ASN A 14 14.05 1.99 3.38
CA ASN A 14 12.86 1.83 4.25
C ASN A 14 11.63 2.47 3.58
N HIS A 15 11.36 2.16 2.31
CA HIS A 15 10.18 2.70 1.61
C HIS A 15 9.21 1.57 1.28
N ILE A 16 7.93 1.85 1.47
CA ILE A 16 6.80 0.99 1.09
C ILE A 16 6.41 1.38 -0.33
N HIS A 17 6.29 0.38 -1.20
CA HIS A 17 6.04 0.57 -2.62
C HIS A 17 4.59 0.27 -2.97
N PHE A 18 4.01 1.12 -3.81
CA PHE A 18 2.64 1.06 -4.27
C PHE A 18 2.60 1.03 -5.80
N SER A 19 1.71 0.20 -6.34
CA SER A 19 1.31 0.26 -7.75
C SER A 19 0.03 1.08 -7.88
N ARG A 20 -0.03 1.92 -8.92
CA ARG A 20 -1.25 2.57 -9.39
C ARG A 20 -2.22 1.61 -10.07
N TRP A 21 -1.76 0.41 -10.40
CA TRP A 21 -2.52 -0.61 -11.11
C TRP A 21 -2.96 -1.75 -10.19
N GLU A 22 -3.98 -2.48 -10.63
CA GLU A 22 -4.46 -3.68 -9.95
C GLU A 22 -3.48 -4.85 -10.11
N PRO A 23 -3.41 -5.76 -9.13
CA PRO A 23 -2.67 -7.00 -9.29
C PRO A 23 -3.17 -7.78 -10.52
N GLY A 24 -2.24 -8.25 -11.35
CA GLY A 24 -2.56 -8.92 -12.62
C GLY A 24 -2.77 -7.99 -13.83
N ASP A 25 -2.76 -6.67 -13.65
CA ASP A 25 -2.78 -5.73 -14.78
C ASP A 25 -1.45 -5.81 -15.56
N LYS A 26 -1.53 -5.87 -16.90
CA LYS A 26 -0.37 -5.98 -17.80
C LYS A 26 0.60 -4.80 -17.69
N ARG A 27 0.16 -3.67 -17.13
CA ARG A 27 0.97 -2.47 -16.89
C ARG A 27 1.73 -2.52 -15.56
N VAL A 28 1.48 -3.54 -14.73
CA VAL A 28 2.31 -3.77 -13.54
C VAL A 28 3.70 -4.20 -14.00
N ILE A 29 4.69 -3.39 -13.65
CA ILE A 29 6.11 -3.67 -13.87
C ILE A 29 6.54 -4.88 -13.03
N SER A 30 7.51 -5.63 -13.55
CA SER A 30 7.98 -6.96 -13.11
C SER A 30 8.43 -7.13 -11.66
N GLY A 31 8.39 -6.06 -10.85
CA GLY A 31 8.77 -6.12 -9.44
C GLY A 31 7.63 -6.50 -8.48
N MET A 32 6.36 -6.44 -8.91
CA MET A 32 5.26 -7.01 -8.11
C MET A 32 5.38 -8.52 -8.14
N ARG A 33 5.42 -9.16 -6.96
CA ARG A 33 5.54 -10.62 -6.91
C ARG A 33 4.30 -11.27 -7.53
N GLY A 34 4.52 -12.27 -8.38
CA GLY A 34 3.41 -13.01 -8.99
C GLY A 34 2.59 -13.83 -7.99
N ASN A 35 3.14 -14.11 -6.80
CA ASN A 35 2.49 -14.87 -5.72
C ASN A 35 1.91 -13.98 -4.62
N CYS A 36 1.54 -12.75 -4.96
CA CYS A 36 0.82 -11.88 -4.04
C CYS A 36 -0.55 -12.46 -3.73
N GLU A 37 -0.82 -12.73 -2.46
CA GLU A 37 -2.10 -13.27 -1.99
C GLU A 37 -3.04 -12.15 -1.56
N ILE A 38 -2.51 -11.02 -1.06
CA ILE A 38 -3.30 -9.91 -0.52
C ILE A 38 -2.98 -8.59 -1.24
N ALA A 39 -4.02 -7.83 -1.54
CA ALA A 39 -3.93 -6.44 -2.00
C ALA A 39 -4.48 -5.47 -0.95
N ILE A 40 -3.61 -4.57 -0.49
CA ILE A 40 -3.99 -3.48 0.40
C ILE A 40 -4.14 -2.19 -0.42
N TYR A 41 -5.22 -1.45 -0.17
CA TYR A 41 -5.54 -0.19 -0.81
C TYR A 41 -5.49 0.93 0.24
N VAL A 42 -4.80 2.02 -0.11
CA VAL A 42 -4.53 3.13 0.81
C VAL A 42 -5.23 4.40 0.31
N ASP A 43 -5.80 5.15 1.24
CA ASP A 43 -6.33 6.50 1.04
C ASP A 43 -5.17 7.47 0.92
N LEU A 44 -4.65 7.59 -0.30
CA LEU A 44 -3.54 8.47 -0.59
C LEU A 44 -3.89 9.94 -0.29
N LYS A 45 -5.14 10.34 -0.54
CA LYS A 45 -5.58 11.72 -0.31
C LYS A 45 -5.52 12.06 1.17
N ARG A 46 -6.19 11.26 2.01
CA ARG A 46 -6.18 11.46 3.46
C ARG A 46 -4.77 11.39 4.03
N ALA A 47 -3.96 10.43 3.58
CA ALA A 47 -2.59 10.29 4.06
C ALA A 47 -1.73 11.52 3.72
N LEU A 48 -1.88 12.10 2.52
CA LEU A 48 -1.20 13.34 2.13
C LEU A 48 -1.68 14.55 2.94
N GLU A 49 -3.00 14.66 3.18
CA GLU A 49 -3.60 15.72 3.99
C GLU A 49 -3.09 15.67 5.45
N ASP A 50 -2.92 14.46 6.00
CA ASP A 50 -2.37 14.21 7.34
C ASP A 50 -0.82 14.25 7.39
N GLY A 51 -0.17 14.62 6.28
CA GLY A 51 1.27 14.87 6.20
C GLY A 51 2.17 13.63 6.04
N LEU A 52 1.62 12.48 5.66
CA LEU A 52 2.41 11.30 5.30
C LEU A 52 3.03 11.51 3.90
N PRO A 53 4.37 11.56 3.75
CA PRO A 53 4.97 11.86 2.47
C PRO A 53 4.83 10.68 1.49
N PHE A 54 4.49 10.99 0.24
CA PHE A 54 4.54 10.06 -0.88
C PHE A 54 5.37 10.66 -2.02
N PHE A 55 6.02 9.79 -2.78
CA PHE A 55 6.87 10.14 -3.91
C PHE A 55 6.47 9.29 -5.11
N LEU A 56 6.47 9.90 -6.31
CA LEU A 56 6.33 9.18 -7.57
C LEU A 56 7.72 9.04 -8.20
N SER A 57 8.16 7.81 -8.43
CA SER A 57 9.41 7.55 -9.13
C SER A 57 9.26 7.75 -10.64
N ALA A 58 10.39 7.86 -11.35
CA ALA A 58 10.40 7.94 -12.81
C ALA A 58 9.75 6.73 -13.51
N ASN A 59 9.70 5.58 -12.84
CA ASN A 59 9.06 4.35 -13.32
C ASN A 59 7.60 4.23 -12.87
N GLU A 60 6.97 5.35 -12.47
CA GLU A 60 5.57 5.43 -12.06
C GLU A 60 5.21 4.56 -10.83
N VAL A 61 6.22 4.14 -10.07
CA VAL A 61 6.05 3.51 -8.74
C VAL A 61 5.85 4.60 -7.71
N ILE A 62 4.81 4.44 -6.88
CA ILE A 62 4.54 5.31 -5.74
C ILE A 62 5.25 4.75 -4.51
N LEU A 63 5.86 5.61 -3.71
CA LEU A 63 6.74 5.26 -2.59
C LEU A 63 6.40 6.11 -1.37
N THR A 64 6.45 5.55 -0.17
CA THR A 64 6.39 6.32 1.08
C THR A 64 7.35 5.73 2.10
N PRO A 65 8.04 6.53 2.92
CA PRO A 65 8.80 6.02 4.05
C PRO A 65 7.87 5.48 5.15
N GLY A 66 6.56 5.80 5.06
CA GLY A 66 5.62 5.52 6.13
C GLY A 66 5.90 6.35 7.38
N ARG A 67 5.15 6.04 8.43
CA ARG A 67 5.46 6.42 9.81
C ARG A 67 6.14 5.22 10.44
N ASP A 68 7.37 5.40 10.90
CA ASP A 68 8.19 4.32 11.46
C ASP A 68 8.34 3.10 10.51
N GLY A 69 8.38 3.36 9.20
CA GLY A 69 8.52 2.31 8.19
C GLY A 69 7.23 1.60 7.78
N ALA A 70 6.06 2.04 8.26
CA ALA A 70 4.75 1.45 7.94
C ALA A 70 3.72 2.50 7.50
N VAL A 71 2.72 2.11 6.71
CA VAL A 71 1.53 2.95 6.50
C VAL A 71 0.57 2.70 7.67
N PRO A 72 0.19 3.74 8.43
CA PRO A 72 -0.80 3.59 9.49
C PRO A 72 -2.12 2.98 9.01
N PRO A 73 -2.74 2.08 9.79
CA PRO A 73 -4.01 1.44 9.43
C PRO A 73 -5.16 2.42 9.15
N ASP A 74 -5.12 3.62 9.72
CA ASP A 74 -6.09 4.70 9.48
C ASP A 74 -6.27 5.06 8.00
N TYR A 75 -5.21 4.88 7.21
CA TYR A 75 -5.20 5.14 5.78
C TYR A 75 -5.56 3.92 4.94
N ILE A 76 -5.80 2.75 5.53
CA ILE A 76 -6.23 1.59 4.76
C ILE A 76 -7.70 1.75 4.40
N LEU A 77 -8.00 1.76 3.10
CA LEU A 77 -9.35 1.79 2.57
C LEU A 77 -9.96 0.40 2.52
N ARG A 78 -9.15 -0.58 2.10
CA ARG A 78 -9.62 -1.93 1.81
C ARG A 78 -8.46 -2.92 1.81
N VAL A 79 -8.75 -4.14 2.22
CA VAL A 79 -7.88 -5.29 2.03
C VAL A 79 -8.67 -6.31 1.19
N ARG A 80 -8.01 -6.88 0.18
CA ARG A 80 -8.62 -7.85 -0.72
C ARG A 80 -7.75 -9.09 -0.78
N ASP A 81 -8.40 -10.24 -0.63
CA ASP A 81 -7.80 -11.53 -0.95
C ASP A 81 -7.80 -11.71 -2.48
N LEU A 82 -6.63 -11.96 -3.07
CA LEU A 82 -6.45 -12.00 -4.52
C LEU A 82 -6.80 -13.37 -5.12
N GLU A 83 -6.85 -14.42 -4.31
CA GLU A 83 -7.25 -15.75 -4.75
C GLU A 83 -8.77 -15.85 -4.87
N SER A 84 -9.49 -15.57 -3.78
CA SER A 84 -10.95 -15.58 -3.71
C SER A 84 -11.59 -14.32 -4.31
N GLY A 85 -10.85 -13.21 -4.32
CA GLY A 85 -11.36 -11.90 -4.69
C GLY A 85 -12.14 -11.18 -3.58
N GLU A 86 -12.31 -11.79 -2.41
CA GLU A 86 -13.10 -11.28 -1.30
C GLU A 86 -12.48 -10.04 -0.65
N LEU A 87 -13.35 -9.19 -0.10
CA LEU A 87 -12.91 -8.07 0.74
C LEU A 87 -12.76 -8.56 2.17
N LEU A 88 -11.56 -8.44 2.71
CA LEU A 88 -11.27 -8.81 4.08
C LEU A 88 -11.65 -7.65 4.98
N ASP A 89 -12.46 -7.92 5.99
CA ASP A 89 -12.70 -6.98 7.08
C ASP A 89 -11.47 -6.95 7.98
N PHE A 90 -10.89 -5.76 8.15
CA PHE A 90 -9.77 -5.52 9.05
C PHE A 90 -10.28 -4.50 10.06
N GLY A 91 -10.48 -4.95 11.31
CA GLY A 91 -11.20 -4.23 12.35
C GLY A 91 -10.84 -2.75 12.42
N LYS A 92 -11.67 -1.91 11.80
CA LYS A 92 -11.73 -0.49 12.15
C LYS A 92 -12.64 -0.41 13.36
N GLU A 93 -12.08 -0.50 14.56
CA GLU A 93 -12.76 0.06 15.73
C GLU A 93 -12.91 1.56 15.46
N ARG A 94 -14.10 1.95 14.98
CA ARG A 94 -14.50 3.36 14.92
C ARG A 94 -14.57 3.84 16.36
N ASN A 95 -13.56 4.59 16.79
CA ASN A 95 -13.76 5.55 17.87
C ASN A 95 -14.63 6.70 17.33
N GLU A 96 -15.93 6.45 17.19
CA GLU A 96 -16.96 7.48 17.14
C GLU A 96 -17.37 7.83 18.58
N GLN A 97 -16.49 8.57 19.24
CA GLN A 97 -16.77 9.38 20.42
C GLN A 97 -15.73 10.50 20.28
N ILE A 98 -16.04 11.78 20.07
CA ILE A 98 -16.87 12.69 20.87
C ILE A 98 -17.11 13.95 20.01
N GLY A 99 -18.32 14.51 20.03
CA GLY A 99 -18.65 15.82 19.45
C GLY A 99 -20.07 15.91 18.92
#